data_AF-W1YN86-F1
#
_entry.id   AF-W1YN86-F1
#
_cell.length_a   1.000
_cell.length_b   1.000
_cell.length_c   1.000
_cell.angle_alpha   90.00
_cell.angle_beta   90.00
_cell.angle_gamma   90.00
#
_symmetry.space_group_name_H-M   'P 1'
#
loop_
_entity.id
_entity.type
_entity.pdbx_description
1 polymer ?
#
loop_
_entity_poly.entity_id
_entity_poly.type
_entity_poly.pdbx_seq_one_letter_code
_entity_poly.pdbx_strand_id
1 'polypeptide(L)'
;VQGANLRFAGKDVFLKSHGFDHLYGSEELKSVVADPHYRNDWGFYDDTVLDEAWKKFEELSRSGQRFSLFTLTVDTHHPDGFISRT
;
A
#
# COMPACT_ATOMS: atom_id res chain seq x y z
N VAL A 1 -0.90 0.17 4.17
CA VAL A 1 -1.02 -0.24 2.74
C VAL A 1 0.03 0.50 1.93
N GLN A 2 0.73 -0.15 1.00
CA GLN A 2 1.73 0.52 0.17
C GLN A 2 1.85 -0.14 -1.21
N GLY A 3 2.18 0.65 -2.23
CA GLY A 3 2.26 0.15 -3.61
C GLY A 3 3.52 -0.66 -3.91
N ALA A 4 4.61 -0.41 -3.18
CA ALA A 4 5.92 -1.03 -3.38
C ALA A 4 6.05 -2.42 -2.71
N ASN A 5 7.02 -3.22 -3.15
CA ASN A 5 7.31 -4.51 -2.54
C ASN A 5 7.80 -4.33 -1.08
N LEU A 6 7.28 -5.13 -0.15
CA LEU A 6 7.63 -5.02 1.27
C LEU A 6 9.10 -5.30 1.57
N ARG A 7 9.78 -6.13 0.75
CA ARG A 7 11.21 -6.45 0.94
C ARG A 7 12.14 -5.31 0.57
N PHE A 8 11.66 -4.35 -0.24
CA PHE A 8 12.47 -3.20 -0.63
C PHE A 8 12.87 -2.41 0.61
N ALA A 9 14.15 -2.05 0.71
CA ALA A 9 14.75 -1.34 1.85
C ALA A 9 14.53 -2.02 3.22
N GLY A 10 14.24 -3.33 3.26
CA GLY A 10 14.03 -4.08 4.52
C GLY A 10 12.80 -3.64 5.32
N LYS A 11 11.81 -3.02 4.65
CA LYS A 11 10.60 -2.50 5.33
C LYS A 11 9.81 -3.58 6.04
N ASP A 12 9.72 -4.78 5.48
CA ASP A 12 9.04 -5.91 6.12
C ASP A 12 9.66 -6.27 7.47
N VAL A 13 10.99 -6.37 7.53
CA VAL A 13 11.73 -6.66 8.78
C VAL A 13 11.54 -5.53 9.78
N PHE A 14 11.69 -4.27 9.34
CA PHE A 14 11.56 -3.10 10.20
C PHE A 14 10.14 -2.99 10.78
N LEU A 15 9.09 -3.02 9.95
CA LEU A 15 7.73 -2.81 10.44
C LEU A 15 7.26 -3.97 11.34
N LYS A 16 7.62 -5.22 11.02
CA LYS A 16 7.30 -6.37 11.88
C LYS A 16 7.98 -6.27 13.25
N SER A 17 9.23 -5.82 13.31
CA SER A 17 9.92 -5.64 14.59
C SER A 17 9.39 -4.46 15.42
N HIS A 18 8.59 -3.58 14.80
CA HIS A 18 7.98 -2.40 15.44
C HIS A 18 6.47 -2.55 15.67
N GLY A 19 5.97 -3.79 15.72
CA GLY A 19 4.59 -4.06 16.18
C GLY A 19 3.50 -3.83 15.14
N PHE A 20 3.82 -3.81 13.85
CA PHE A 20 2.80 -3.84 12.80
C PHE A 20 2.25 -5.26 12.63
N ASP A 21 0.97 -5.46 12.94
CA ASP A 21 0.29 -6.76 12.82
C ASP A 21 0.07 -7.19 11.37
N HIS A 22 -0.21 -6.21 10.49
CA HIS A 22 -0.57 -6.45 9.10
C HIS A 22 0.24 -5.56 8.16
N LEU A 23 0.82 -6.17 7.13
CA LEU A 23 1.58 -5.49 6.09
C LEU A 23 1.04 -5.89 4.72
N TYR A 24 0.80 -4.88 3.89
CA TYR A 24 0.29 -5.04 2.53
C TYR A 24 1.21 -4.27 1.61
N GLY A 25 1.95 -4.98 0.78
CA GLY A 25 2.74 -4.40 -0.28
C GLY A 25 2.36 -5.01 -1.62
N SER A 26 3.25 -4.83 -2.57
CA SER A 26 2.94 -5.08 -3.97
C SER A 26 2.71 -6.54 -4.34
N GLU A 27 3.11 -7.52 -3.52
CA GLU A 27 2.79 -8.94 -3.73
C GLU A 27 1.44 -9.28 -3.11
N GLU A 28 1.19 -8.79 -1.90
CA GLU A 28 -0.05 -9.01 -1.14
C GLU A 28 -1.25 -8.32 -1.82
N LEU A 29 -1.01 -7.20 -2.50
CA LEU A 29 -2.04 -6.44 -3.18
C LEU A 29 -2.49 -7.06 -4.51
N LYS A 30 -1.69 -7.93 -5.15
CA LYS A 30 -1.99 -8.46 -6.51
C LYS A 30 -3.32 -9.20 -6.60
N SER A 31 -3.76 -9.85 -5.53
CA SER A 31 -5.00 -10.63 -5.50
C SER A 31 -6.23 -9.84 -5.04
N VAL A 32 -6.06 -8.58 -4.63
CA VAL A 32 -7.13 -7.75 -4.07
C VAL A 32 -7.46 -6.52 -4.90
N VAL A 33 -6.47 -5.95 -5.60
CA VAL A 33 -6.68 -4.78 -6.47
C VAL A 33 -7.54 -5.13 -7.69
N ALA A 34 -8.21 -4.12 -8.24
CA ALA A 34 -9.04 -4.28 -9.44
C ALA A 34 -8.24 -4.64 -10.70
N ASP A 35 -7.05 -4.05 -10.87
CA ASP A 35 -6.16 -4.32 -12.01
C ASP A 35 -4.74 -4.62 -11.50
N PRO A 36 -4.30 -5.89 -11.47
CA PRO A 36 -2.97 -6.26 -11.00
C PRO A 36 -1.85 -5.79 -11.93
N HIS A 37 -2.17 -5.39 -13.17
CA HIS A 37 -1.21 -4.91 -14.15
C HIS A 37 -1.07 -3.38 -14.16
N TYR A 38 -1.96 -2.65 -13.48
CA TYR A 38 -1.86 -1.20 -13.40
C TYR A 38 -0.81 -0.76 -12.37
N ARG A 39 0.45 -0.74 -12.83
CA ARG A 39 1.65 -0.55 -12.01
C ARG A 39 2.74 0.21 -12.77
N ASN A 40 3.63 0.85 -12.03
CA ASN A 40 4.88 1.42 -12.53
C ASN A 40 6.09 0.68 -11.92
N ASP A 41 7.29 1.17 -12.20
CA ASP A 41 8.55 0.54 -11.74
C ASP A 41 8.68 0.52 -10.20
N TRP A 42 7.98 1.40 -9.49
CA TRP A 42 7.98 1.45 -8.02
C TRP A 42 6.88 0.60 -7.38
N GLY A 43 5.83 0.24 -8.10
CA GLY A 43 4.72 -0.52 -7.55
C GLY A 43 3.36 -0.21 -8.16
N PHE A 44 2.30 -0.44 -7.37
CA PHE A 44 0.97 0.08 -7.71
C PHE A 44 0.95 1.60 -7.62
N TYR A 45 0.20 2.22 -8.53
CA TYR A 45 -0.05 3.67 -8.56
C TYR A 45 -0.78 4.13 -7.29
N ASP A 46 -0.61 5.41 -6.95
CA ASP A 46 -1.12 5.97 -5.71
C ASP A 46 -2.65 5.93 -5.63
N ASP A 47 -3.36 6.14 -6.75
CA ASP A 47 -4.82 5.98 -6.82
C ASP A 47 -5.28 4.58 -6.34
N THR A 48 -4.61 3.54 -6.82
CA THR A 48 -4.87 2.13 -6.46
C THR A 48 -4.54 1.88 -5.00
N VAL A 49 -3.42 2.42 -4.51
CA VAL A 49 -3.01 2.28 -3.10
C VAL A 49 -3.98 2.99 -2.17
N LEU A 50 -4.46 4.17 -2.54
CA LEU A 50 -5.40 4.98 -1.77
C LEU A 50 -6.81 4.37 -1.75
N ASP A 51 -7.27 3.79 -2.86
CA ASP A 51 -8.51 3.03 -2.93
C ASP A 51 -8.48 1.81 -1.97
N GLU A 52 -7.39 1.05 -1.98
CA GLU A 52 -7.23 -0.10 -1.07
C GLU A 52 -7.07 0.35 0.38
N ALA A 53 -6.39 1.47 0.63
CA ALA A 53 -6.32 2.05 1.97
C ALA A 53 -7.70 2.52 2.46
N TRP A 54 -8.51 3.11 1.59
CA TRP A 54 -9.86 3.56 1.90
C TRP A 54 -10.77 2.37 2.24
N LYS A 55 -10.76 1.32 1.42
CA LYS A 55 -11.49 0.06 1.71
C LYS A 55 -11.09 -0.51 3.06
N LYS A 56 -9.78 -0.54 3.37
CA LYS A 56 -9.28 -1.05 4.65
C LYS A 56 -9.69 -0.17 5.82
N PHE A 57 -9.69 1.15 5.64
CA PHE A 57 -10.21 2.09 6.63
C PHE A 57 -11.68 1.82 6.90
N GLU A 58 -12.54 1.70 5.89
CA GLU A 58 -13.96 1.38 6.07
C GLU A 58 -14.19 0.07 6.82
N GLU A 59 -13.43 -0.98 6.49
CA GLU A 59 -13.47 -2.27 7.19
C GLU A 59 -13.13 -2.09 8.68
N LEU A 60 -11.99 -1.47 8.99
CA LEU A 60 -11.50 -1.28 10.35
C LEU A 60 -12.42 -0.37 11.16
N SER A 61 -12.96 0.70 10.56
CA SER A 61 -13.90 1.61 11.20
C SER A 61 -15.21 0.95 11.61
N ARG A 62 -15.66 -0.09 10.89
CA ARG A 62 -16.87 -0.86 11.23
C ARG A 62 -16.63 -1.92 12.30
N SER A 63 -15.38 -2.24 12.62
CA SER A 63 -15.03 -3.29 13.60
C SER A 63 -15.35 -2.91 15.06
N GLY A 64 -15.48 -1.62 15.37
CA GLY A 64 -15.61 -1.12 16.74
C GLY A 64 -14.32 -1.19 17.57
N GLN A 65 -13.18 -1.59 16.96
CA GLN A 65 -11.88 -1.66 17.62
C GLN A 65 -11.02 -0.44 17.29
N ARG A 66 -10.08 -0.10 18.19
CA ARG A 66 -9.05 0.91 17.90
C ARG A 66 -8.07 0.32 16.91
N PHE A 67 -7.69 1.08 15.90
CA PHE A 67 -6.69 0.69 14.92
C PHE A 67 -5.75 1.86 14.62
N SER A 68 -4.58 1.53 14.10
CA SER A 68 -3.70 2.48 13.41
C SER A 68 -3.53 2.01 11.97
N LEU A 69 -3.78 2.89 11.01
CA LEU A 69 -3.60 2.60 9.58
C LEU A 69 -2.56 3.56 9.02
N PHE A 70 -1.53 3.00 8.39
CA PHE A 70 -0.48 3.76 7.73
C PHE A 70 -0.49 3.44 6.24
N THR A 71 -0.35 4.48 5.42
CA THR A 71 -0.28 4.35 3.96
C THR A 71 0.97 5.03 3.44
N LEU A 72 1.68 4.39 2.52
CA LEU A 72 2.88 4.92 1.88
C LEU A 72 2.68 4.92 0.37
N THR A 73 2.62 6.12 -0.19
CA THR A 73 2.55 6.42 -1.62
C THR A 73 3.95 6.55 -2.23
N VAL A 74 4.05 6.38 -3.55
CA VAL A 74 5.36 6.36 -4.24
C VAL A 74 5.34 6.95 -5.66
N ASP A 75 4.21 7.42 -6.17
CA ASP A 75 4.16 7.97 -7.53
C ASP A 75 5.07 9.19 -7.71
N THR A 76 5.33 9.95 -6.65
CA THR A 76 6.23 11.12 -6.70
C THR A 76 7.72 10.76 -6.65
N HIS A 77 8.08 9.48 -6.81
CA HIS A 77 9.48 9.06 -6.75
C HIS A 77 10.26 9.55 -7.97
N HIS A 78 11.46 10.07 -7.71
CA HIS A 78 12.41 10.51 -8.74
C HIS A 78 12.70 9.42 -9.79
N PRO A 79 13.15 9.78 -11.01
CA PRO A 79 13.52 11.13 -11.46
C PRO A 79 12.33 12.04 -11.78
N ASP A 80 11.27 11.49 -12.38
CA ASP A 80 10.19 12.28 -12.98
C ASP A 80 8.84 12.11 -12.26
N GLY A 81 8.67 11.02 -11.50
CA GLY A 81 7.39 10.60 -10.94
C GLY A 81 6.48 9.94 -11.98
N PHE A 82 5.31 9.51 -11.51
CA PHE A 82 4.28 8.82 -12.28
C PHE A 82 2.92 9.47 -12.03
N ILE A 83 2.05 9.52 -13.04
CA ILE A 83 0.72 10.12 -12.91
C ILE A 83 -0.31 8.99 -12.81
N SER A 84 -1.02 8.96 -11.69
CA SER A 84 -2.21 8.12 -11.48
C SER A 84 -3.31 8.44 -12.51
N ARG A 85 -4.17 7.47 -12.85
CA ARG A 85 -5.20 7.63 -13.90
C ARG A 85 -6.37 8.48 -13.43
N THR A 86 -6.58 8.58 -12.12
CA THR A 86 -7.73 9.24 -11.50
C THR A 86 -7.36 9.90 -10.19
#